data_AF-A0A3T0E7H3-F1
#
_entry.id   AF-A0A3T0E7H3-F1
#
_cell.length_a   1.000
_cell.length_b   1.000
_cell.length_c   1.000
_cell.angle_alpha   90.00
_cell.angle_beta   90.00
_cell.angle_gamma   90.00
#
_symmetry.space_group_name_H-M   'P 1'
#
loop_
_entity.id
_entity.type
_entity.pdbx_description
1 polymer ?
#
loop_
_entity_poly.entity_id
_entity_poly.type
_entity_poly.pdbx_seq_one_letter_code
_entity_poly.pdbx_strand_id
1 'polypeptide(L)'
;MTPNLAALFYLGSGILFILALRGLSSPETSRQGNYFGMAGMAIAITTTLLMLNIGFTGFIMIAGAIAIGGTIGAVVARRIAMTAMPQLVAGFHSLVGLCAVLVAAAALYAPTAFGIADETGNLKALSLIELGIGTAIGAITFSGSIIAFLKLQGIMSGAPLVFKGQHWLNLGLGIAAAVFIAFLVASGGDAKMAFWIVAVLALALGVLLIVPIGGADMPVVVSMLNSYSGWAAAALGFTLENTALLVTGALVGSSGAILSYIMCKGMNRSFISVLLGGFGGESVASSAADTGGRIVKQGSAEDAAFILKNAGKVIIVPGYGMAVAQAQHALKEMGDALKAEGVDVSYAIHPVAGRMPGHMNVLLAEAQVPYDEVFELEDINSSFSQADVAFVIGANDVTNPAAEDDPSSPIYGMPVLQVWKAGTVMFIKRSLGSGYAGVENPLFFRDNTLMLLGDAKKMTESIVKGMH
;
A
#
# COMPACT_ATOMS: atom_id res chain seq x y z
N MET A 1 3.05 -36.94 -14.18
CA MET A 1 4.36 -36.61 -13.57
C MET A 1 4.51 -37.34 -12.24
N THR A 2 5.71 -37.65 -11.76
CA THR A 2 5.86 -38.29 -10.43
C THR A 2 5.72 -37.25 -9.30
N PRO A 3 5.21 -37.63 -8.12
CA PRO A 3 5.08 -36.71 -6.98
C PRO A 3 6.41 -36.07 -6.56
N ASN A 4 7.50 -36.85 -6.58
CA ASN A 4 8.84 -36.34 -6.23
C ASN A 4 9.32 -35.25 -7.20
N LEU A 5 9.07 -35.42 -8.50
CA LEU A 5 9.44 -34.41 -9.49
C LEU A 5 8.57 -33.15 -9.36
N ALA A 6 7.28 -33.32 -9.05
CA ALA A 6 6.38 -32.20 -8.77
C ALA A 6 6.84 -31.38 -7.55
N ALA A 7 7.23 -32.06 -6.46
CA ALA A 7 7.75 -31.42 -5.26
C ALA A 7 9.03 -30.60 -5.55
N LEU A 8 9.94 -31.13 -6.37
CA LEU A 8 11.15 -30.40 -6.80
C LEU A 8 10.82 -29.16 -7.62
N PHE A 9 9.84 -29.23 -8.53
CA PHE A 9 9.43 -28.05 -9.31
C PHE A 9 8.70 -27.01 -8.45
N TYR A 10 7.87 -27.42 -7.49
CA TYR A 10 7.28 -26.50 -6.52
C TYR A 10 8.33 -25.83 -5.64
N LEU A 11 9.36 -26.58 -5.21
CA LEU A 11 10.50 -26.02 -4.49
C LEU A 11 11.25 -24.99 -5.36
N GLY A 12 11.55 -25.34 -6.61
CA GLY A 12 12.18 -24.44 -7.58
C GLY A 12 11.38 -23.16 -7.80
N SER A 13 10.05 -23.27 -7.93
CA SER A 13 9.14 -22.13 -7.99
C SER A 13 9.23 -21.28 -6.72
N GLY A 14 9.25 -21.89 -5.54
CA GLY A 14 9.40 -21.18 -4.26
C GLY A 14 10.71 -20.39 -4.20
N ILE A 15 11.82 -20.98 -4.62
CA ILE A 15 13.12 -20.31 -4.71
C ILE A 15 13.06 -19.12 -5.67
N LEU A 16 12.42 -19.28 -6.83
CA LEU A 16 12.26 -18.20 -7.80
C LEU A 16 11.41 -17.04 -7.25
N PHE A 17 10.39 -17.31 -6.44
CA PHE A 17 9.63 -16.25 -5.76
C PHE A 17 10.46 -15.50 -4.71
N ILE A 18 11.34 -16.19 -3.98
CA ILE A 18 12.31 -15.54 -3.06
C ILE A 18 13.27 -14.64 -3.87
N LEU A 19 13.81 -15.16 -4.97
CA LEU A 19 14.70 -14.39 -5.85
C LEU A 19 13.98 -13.23 -6.54
N ALA A 20 12.68 -13.35 -6.80
CA ALA A 20 11.87 -12.27 -7.32
C ALA A 20 11.82 -11.10 -6.35
N LEU A 21 11.49 -11.36 -5.07
CA LEU A 21 11.48 -10.33 -4.02
C LEU A 21 12.88 -9.72 -3.79
N ARG A 22 13.93 -10.54 -3.83
CA ARG A 22 15.31 -10.06 -3.74
C ARG A 22 15.69 -9.17 -4.92
N GLY A 23 15.31 -9.53 -6.14
CA GLY A 23 15.57 -8.70 -7.32
C GLY A 23 14.79 -7.38 -7.28
N LEU A 24 13.64 -7.34 -6.61
CA LEU A 24 12.87 -6.09 -6.44
C LEU A 24 13.49 -5.13 -5.40
N SER A 25 14.51 -5.54 -4.64
CA SER A 25 15.13 -4.68 -3.64
C SER A 25 16.12 -3.66 -4.20
N SER A 26 16.45 -3.71 -5.50
CA SER A 26 17.23 -2.66 -6.16
C SER A 26 16.68 -2.33 -7.56
N PRO A 27 16.74 -1.05 -7.99
CA PRO A 27 16.31 -0.66 -9.33
C PRO A 27 17.03 -1.45 -10.44
N GLU A 28 18.33 -1.70 -10.27
CA GLU A 28 19.18 -2.42 -11.24
C GLU A 28 18.73 -3.86 -11.47
N THR A 29 18.33 -4.56 -10.39
CA THR A 29 17.92 -5.97 -10.46
C THR A 29 16.41 -6.15 -10.59
N SER A 30 15.62 -5.08 -10.51
CA SER A 30 14.14 -5.09 -10.51
C SER A 30 13.53 -5.89 -11.67
N ARG A 31 14.05 -5.70 -12.89
CA ARG A 31 13.60 -6.43 -14.08
C ARG A 31 13.89 -7.92 -13.98
N GLN A 32 15.08 -8.28 -13.49
CA GLN A 32 15.47 -9.67 -13.29
C GLN A 32 14.58 -10.33 -12.23
N GLY A 33 14.29 -9.62 -11.13
CA GLY A 33 13.34 -10.06 -10.11
C GLY A 33 11.96 -10.38 -10.71
N ASN A 34 11.43 -9.51 -11.57
CA ASN A 34 10.17 -9.75 -12.25
C ASN A 34 10.20 -10.99 -13.17
N TYR A 35 11.30 -11.22 -13.89
CA TYR A 35 11.48 -12.44 -14.69
C TYR A 35 11.47 -13.71 -13.82
N PHE A 36 12.13 -13.70 -12.66
CA PHE A 36 12.07 -14.82 -11.72
C PHE A 36 10.64 -15.09 -11.24
N GLY A 37 9.87 -14.04 -10.93
CA GLY A 37 8.47 -14.17 -10.55
C GLY A 37 7.61 -14.82 -11.64
N MET A 38 7.77 -14.37 -12.89
CA MET A 38 7.06 -14.96 -14.05
C MET A 38 7.45 -16.42 -14.28
N ALA A 39 8.76 -16.74 -14.21
CA ALA A 39 9.25 -18.10 -14.38
C ALA A 39 8.73 -19.03 -13.26
N GLY A 40 8.75 -18.59 -12.00
CA GLY A 40 8.21 -19.33 -10.87
C GLY A 40 6.72 -19.64 -11.07
N MET A 41 5.92 -18.64 -11.41
CA MET A 41 4.49 -18.83 -11.67
C MET A 41 4.23 -19.80 -12.83
N ALA A 42 4.98 -19.69 -13.93
CA ALA A 42 4.86 -20.61 -15.06
C ALA A 42 5.18 -22.06 -14.66
N ILE A 43 6.23 -22.27 -13.86
CA ILE A 43 6.61 -23.58 -13.33
C ILE A 43 5.50 -24.13 -12.42
N ALA A 44 4.99 -23.34 -11.47
CA ALA A 44 3.94 -23.78 -10.55
C ALA A 44 2.65 -24.20 -11.27
N ILE A 45 2.16 -23.38 -12.21
CA ILE A 45 0.95 -23.67 -12.99
C ILE A 45 1.15 -24.92 -13.84
N THR A 46 2.26 -25.00 -14.58
CA THR A 46 2.57 -26.14 -15.45
C THR A 46 2.70 -27.42 -14.63
N THR A 47 3.37 -27.35 -13.49
CA THR A 47 3.55 -28.49 -12.58
C THR A 47 2.22 -29.02 -12.08
N THR A 48 1.31 -28.12 -11.69
CA THR A 48 -0.04 -28.47 -11.24
C THR A 48 -0.83 -29.13 -12.36
N LEU A 49 -0.82 -28.56 -13.57
CA LEU A 49 -1.52 -29.10 -14.73
C LEU A 49 -1.01 -30.50 -15.15
N LEU A 50 0.30 -30.76 -15.01
CA LEU A 50 0.91 -32.06 -15.33
C LEU A 50 0.74 -33.11 -14.22
N MET A 51 0.47 -32.68 -12.98
CA MET A 51 0.10 -33.56 -11.87
C MET A 51 -1.36 -33.99 -11.96
N LEU A 52 -2.23 -33.07 -12.34
CA LEU A 52 -3.63 -33.35 -12.53
C LEU A 52 -3.80 -34.21 -13.79
N ASN A 53 -4.34 -35.42 -13.63
CA ASN A 53 -4.75 -36.24 -14.78
C ASN A 53 -6.07 -35.72 -15.36
N ILE A 54 -6.04 -34.48 -15.87
CA ILE A 54 -7.20 -33.79 -16.42
C ILE A 54 -7.46 -34.27 -17.84
N GLY A 55 -8.66 -34.79 -18.09
CA GLY A 55 -9.12 -35.05 -19.45
C GLY A 55 -9.18 -33.77 -20.29
N PHE A 56 -9.31 -33.93 -21.61
CA PHE A 56 -9.30 -32.83 -22.57
C PHE A 56 -10.29 -31.69 -22.22
N THR A 57 -11.50 -32.04 -21.78
CA THR A 57 -12.51 -31.05 -21.35
C THR A 57 -12.05 -30.24 -20.15
N GLY A 58 -11.46 -30.89 -19.14
CA GLY A 58 -10.95 -30.20 -17.94
C GLY A 58 -9.81 -29.26 -18.28
N PHE A 59 -8.90 -29.68 -19.18
CA PHE A 59 -7.83 -28.83 -19.69
C PHE A 59 -8.38 -27.58 -20.39
N ILE A 60 -9.36 -27.73 -21.30
CA ILE A 60 -9.98 -26.59 -21.99
C ILE A 60 -10.64 -25.63 -21.00
N MET A 61 -11.36 -26.14 -19.99
CA MET A 61 -12.01 -25.30 -18.98
C MET A 61 -11.00 -24.48 -18.18
N ILE A 62 -9.91 -25.11 -17.71
CA ILE A 62 -8.88 -24.42 -16.95
C ILE A 62 -8.14 -23.40 -17.82
N ALA A 63 -7.73 -23.80 -19.03
CA ALA A 63 -7.05 -22.91 -19.96
C ALA A 63 -7.94 -21.71 -20.36
N GLY A 64 -9.23 -21.94 -20.59
CA GLY A 64 -10.21 -20.89 -20.86
C GLY A 64 -10.37 -19.92 -19.70
N ALA A 65 -10.47 -20.42 -18.46
CA ALA A 65 -10.56 -19.57 -17.28
C ALA A 65 -9.29 -18.71 -17.08
N ILE A 66 -8.10 -19.30 -17.25
CA ILE A 66 -6.81 -18.59 -17.20
C ILE A 66 -6.75 -17.52 -18.30
N ALA A 67 -7.17 -17.86 -19.53
CA ALA A 67 -7.15 -16.92 -20.65
C ALA A 67 -8.08 -15.73 -20.41
N ILE A 68 -9.30 -15.96 -19.91
CA ILE A 68 -10.26 -14.89 -19.59
C ILE A 68 -9.71 -14.00 -18.47
N GLY A 69 -9.34 -14.60 -17.33
CA GLY A 69 -8.82 -13.84 -16.18
C GLY A 69 -7.53 -13.08 -16.51
N GLY A 70 -6.60 -13.74 -17.20
CA GLY A 70 -5.34 -13.14 -17.67
C GLY A 70 -5.55 -12.00 -18.65
N THR A 71 -6.51 -12.13 -19.58
CA THR A 71 -6.84 -11.07 -20.54
C THR A 71 -7.44 -9.86 -19.84
N ILE A 72 -8.41 -10.06 -18.94
CA ILE A 72 -9.01 -8.97 -18.15
C ILE A 72 -7.93 -8.26 -17.34
N GLY A 73 -7.10 -9.02 -16.62
CA GLY A 73 -6.00 -8.48 -15.83
C GLY A 73 -5.01 -7.67 -16.67
N ALA A 74 -4.60 -8.20 -17.83
CA ALA A 74 -3.68 -7.51 -18.73
C ALA A 74 -4.27 -6.21 -19.32
N VAL A 75 -5.55 -6.21 -19.68
CA VAL A 75 -6.22 -5.01 -20.20
C VAL A 75 -6.34 -3.94 -19.12
N VAL A 76 -6.74 -4.31 -17.90
CA VAL A 76 -6.84 -3.38 -16.78
C VAL A 76 -5.47 -2.79 -16.41
N ALA A 77 -4.46 -3.65 -16.27
CA ALA A 77 -3.11 -3.22 -15.90
C ALA A 77 -2.46 -2.29 -16.94
N ARG A 78 -2.76 -2.45 -18.23
CA ARG A 78 -2.24 -1.58 -19.31
C ARG A 78 -2.95 -0.22 -19.40
N ARG A 79 -4.16 -0.09 -18.86
CA ARG A 79 -5.00 1.12 -19.02
C ARG A 79 -5.08 1.98 -17.76
N ILE A 80 -4.68 1.45 -16.61
CA ILE A 80 -4.72 2.19 -15.34
C ILE A 80 -3.67 3.31 -15.34
N ALA A 81 -4.03 4.48 -14.80
CA ALA A 81 -3.06 5.54 -14.55
C ALA A 81 -2.21 5.21 -13.30
N MET A 82 -0.94 5.63 -13.27
CA MET A 82 -0.05 5.36 -12.13
C MET A 82 -0.55 5.98 -10.81
N THR A 83 -1.27 7.11 -10.88
CA THR A 83 -1.93 7.71 -9.71
C THR A 83 -3.08 6.89 -9.14
N ALA A 84 -3.64 5.97 -9.93
CA ALA A 84 -4.71 5.07 -9.55
C ALA A 84 -4.21 3.66 -9.12
N MET A 85 -2.90 3.49 -9.01
CA MET A 85 -2.28 2.24 -8.58
C MET A 85 -2.73 1.78 -7.16
N PRO A 86 -2.91 2.66 -6.15
CA PRO A 86 -3.31 2.22 -4.81
C PRO A 86 -4.64 1.45 -4.79
N GLN A 87 -5.68 1.97 -5.46
CA GLN A 87 -6.97 1.29 -5.54
C GLN A 87 -6.90 0.02 -6.38
N LEU A 88 -6.10 -0.01 -7.45
CA LEU A 88 -5.95 -1.24 -8.25
C LEU A 88 -5.35 -2.36 -7.40
N VAL A 89 -4.34 -2.06 -6.59
CA VAL A 89 -3.73 -3.02 -5.65
C VAL A 89 -4.76 -3.53 -4.63
N ALA A 90 -5.57 -2.64 -4.04
CA ALA A 90 -6.69 -3.04 -3.19
C ALA A 90 -7.67 -3.96 -3.93
N GLY A 91 -8.05 -3.61 -5.17
CA GLY A 91 -8.89 -4.44 -6.02
C GLY A 91 -8.32 -5.84 -6.23
N PHE A 92 -7.02 -5.98 -6.49
CA PHE A 92 -6.38 -7.30 -6.65
C PHE A 92 -6.38 -8.13 -5.36
N HIS A 93 -6.10 -7.54 -4.19
CA HIS A 93 -6.18 -8.27 -2.93
C HIS A 93 -7.59 -8.82 -2.67
N SER A 94 -8.63 -8.11 -3.11
CA SER A 94 -9.99 -8.62 -2.99
C SER A 94 -10.16 -9.95 -3.74
N LEU A 95 -9.68 -10.02 -4.99
CA LEU A 95 -9.78 -11.22 -5.82
C LEU A 95 -8.99 -12.40 -5.23
N VAL A 96 -7.84 -12.14 -4.61
CA VAL A 96 -7.06 -13.16 -3.89
C VAL A 96 -7.85 -13.70 -2.69
N GLY A 97 -8.47 -12.82 -1.90
CA GLY A 97 -9.31 -13.22 -0.76
C GLY A 97 -10.52 -14.06 -1.18
N LEU A 98 -11.20 -13.66 -2.27
CA LEU A 98 -12.32 -14.44 -2.81
C LEU A 98 -11.87 -15.80 -3.34
N CYS A 99 -10.72 -15.84 -4.04
CA CYS A 99 -10.13 -17.09 -4.51
C CYS A 99 -9.87 -18.05 -3.34
N ALA A 100 -9.35 -17.54 -2.22
CA ALA A 100 -9.11 -18.38 -1.04
C ALA A 100 -10.40 -19.01 -0.49
N VAL A 101 -11.49 -18.24 -0.40
CA VAL A 101 -12.81 -18.76 0.03
C VAL A 101 -13.33 -19.81 -0.94
N LEU A 102 -13.21 -19.58 -2.25
CA LEU A 102 -13.69 -20.51 -3.28
C LEU A 102 -12.86 -21.79 -3.34
N VAL A 103 -11.54 -21.72 -3.15
CA VAL A 103 -10.65 -22.88 -3.07
C VAL A 103 -10.96 -23.70 -1.81
N ALA A 104 -11.14 -23.05 -0.66
CA ALA A 104 -11.52 -23.73 0.57
C ALA A 104 -12.90 -24.41 0.44
N ALA A 105 -13.86 -23.77 -0.21
CA ALA A 105 -15.15 -24.38 -0.53
C ALA A 105 -14.94 -25.60 -1.45
N ALA A 106 -14.20 -25.47 -2.55
CA ALA A 106 -13.93 -26.58 -3.46
C ALA A 106 -13.27 -27.77 -2.73
N ALA A 107 -12.32 -27.50 -1.83
CA ALA A 107 -11.68 -28.51 -1.00
C ALA A 107 -12.69 -29.22 -0.08
N LEU A 108 -13.57 -28.47 0.58
CA LEU A 108 -14.61 -29.04 1.46
C LEU A 108 -15.65 -29.88 0.70
N TYR A 109 -16.04 -29.47 -0.50
CA TYR A 109 -17.05 -30.18 -1.31
C TYR A 109 -16.47 -31.33 -2.15
N ALA A 110 -15.16 -31.32 -2.43
CA ALA A 110 -14.47 -32.36 -3.19
C ALA A 110 -13.18 -32.85 -2.48
N PRO A 111 -13.26 -33.34 -1.24
CA PRO A 111 -12.08 -33.56 -0.39
C PRO A 111 -11.12 -34.62 -0.90
N THR A 112 -11.62 -35.63 -1.62
CA THR A 112 -10.80 -36.66 -2.26
C THR A 112 -9.96 -36.10 -3.40
N ALA A 113 -10.51 -35.17 -4.19
CA ALA A 113 -9.80 -34.54 -5.30
C ALA A 113 -8.64 -33.65 -4.83
N PHE A 114 -8.73 -33.13 -3.60
CA PHE A 114 -7.71 -32.28 -2.98
C PHE A 114 -6.80 -33.03 -1.98
N GLY A 115 -6.96 -34.36 -1.82
CA GLY A 115 -6.09 -35.16 -0.94
C GLY A 115 -6.29 -34.92 0.57
N ILE A 116 -7.44 -34.36 0.96
CA ILE A 116 -7.74 -34.01 2.35
C ILE A 116 -8.72 -34.99 3.04
N ALA A 117 -9.21 -35.98 2.29
CA ALA A 117 -9.90 -37.14 2.84
C ALA A 117 -8.90 -38.27 3.12
N ASP A 118 -9.11 -39.01 4.22
CA ASP A 118 -8.39 -40.24 4.52
C ASP A 118 -8.93 -41.45 3.73
N GLU A 119 -8.33 -42.63 3.94
CA GLU A 119 -8.73 -43.88 3.28
C GLU A 119 -10.18 -44.31 3.59
N THR A 120 -10.75 -43.81 4.68
CA THR A 120 -12.14 -44.06 5.10
C THR A 120 -13.12 -43.00 4.60
N GLY A 121 -12.63 -41.99 3.87
CA GLY A 121 -13.43 -40.88 3.34
C GLY A 121 -13.68 -39.75 4.35
N ASN A 122 -13.10 -39.83 5.55
CA ASN A 122 -13.24 -38.78 6.56
C ASN A 122 -12.24 -37.65 6.29
N LEU A 123 -12.65 -36.41 6.54
CA LEU A 123 -11.76 -35.26 6.40
C LEU A 123 -10.76 -35.18 7.56
N LYS A 124 -9.50 -34.89 7.24
CA LYS A 124 -8.46 -34.59 8.24
C LYS A 124 -8.90 -33.36 9.05
N ALA A 125 -9.00 -33.51 10.38
CA ALA A 125 -9.41 -32.41 11.27
C ALA A 125 -8.50 -31.18 11.13
N LEU A 126 -7.20 -31.38 10.91
CA LEU A 126 -6.25 -30.29 10.68
C LEU A 126 -6.59 -29.49 9.40
N SER A 127 -6.91 -30.19 8.30
CA SER A 127 -7.32 -29.55 7.05
C SER A 127 -8.61 -28.74 7.21
N LEU A 128 -9.54 -29.19 8.05
CA LEU A 128 -10.76 -28.43 8.39
C LEU A 128 -10.46 -27.14 9.16
N ILE A 129 -9.48 -27.16 10.08
CA ILE A 129 -9.02 -25.96 10.79
C ILE A 129 -8.37 -24.99 9.81
N GLU A 130 -7.43 -25.47 9.00
CA GLU A 130 -6.68 -24.66 8.05
C GLU A 130 -7.60 -24.02 6.99
N LEU A 131 -8.53 -24.79 6.42
CA LEU A 131 -9.49 -24.26 5.44
C LEU A 131 -10.46 -23.27 6.10
N GLY A 132 -10.88 -23.51 7.35
CA GLY A 132 -11.75 -22.62 8.10
C GLY A 132 -11.09 -21.27 8.38
N ILE A 133 -9.84 -21.29 8.83
CA ILE A 133 -9.02 -20.07 9.05
C ILE A 133 -8.75 -19.37 7.72
N GLY A 134 -8.33 -20.11 6.69
CA GLY A 134 -8.08 -19.56 5.36
C GLY A 134 -9.31 -18.88 4.76
N THR A 135 -10.50 -19.45 4.98
CA THR A 135 -11.79 -18.87 4.57
C THR A 135 -12.09 -17.59 5.31
N ALA A 136 -11.91 -17.57 6.65
CA ALA A 136 -12.16 -16.38 7.45
C ALA A 136 -11.22 -15.23 7.03
N ILE A 137 -9.92 -15.49 6.90
CA ILE A 137 -8.93 -14.48 6.48
C ILE A 137 -9.21 -14.03 5.04
N GLY A 138 -9.52 -14.96 4.12
CA GLY A 138 -9.85 -14.65 2.74
C GLY A 138 -11.10 -13.77 2.59
N ALA A 139 -12.16 -14.07 3.33
CA ALA A 139 -13.40 -13.29 3.34
C ALA A 139 -13.23 -11.89 3.95
N ILE A 140 -12.47 -11.76 5.04
CA ILE A 140 -12.09 -10.46 5.61
C ILE A 140 -11.29 -9.67 4.57
N THR A 141 -10.34 -10.32 3.90
CA THR A 141 -9.50 -9.69 2.87
C THR A 141 -10.34 -9.19 1.70
N PHE A 142 -11.27 -10.00 1.20
CA PHE A 142 -12.16 -9.64 0.09
C PHE A 142 -12.99 -8.39 0.40
N SER A 143 -13.77 -8.46 1.47
CA SER A 143 -14.68 -7.37 1.85
C SER A 143 -13.94 -6.12 2.29
N GLY A 144 -12.89 -6.24 3.10
CA GLY A 144 -12.06 -5.12 3.53
C GLY A 144 -11.36 -4.41 2.36
N SER A 145 -10.86 -5.18 1.38
CA SER A 145 -10.20 -4.62 0.19
C SER A 145 -11.18 -3.90 -0.73
N ILE A 146 -12.44 -4.36 -0.82
CA ILE A 146 -13.50 -3.63 -1.53
C ILE A 146 -13.74 -2.27 -0.86
N ILE A 147 -13.86 -2.20 0.47
CA ILE A 147 -14.03 -0.92 1.16
C ILE A 147 -12.83 0.00 0.93
N ALA A 148 -11.60 -0.53 1.01
CA ALA A 148 -10.39 0.23 0.73
C ALA A 148 -10.38 0.78 -0.71
N PHE A 149 -10.75 -0.05 -1.70
CA PHE A 149 -10.92 0.36 -3.10
C PHE A 149 -11.94 1.50 -3.24
N LEU A 150 -13.13 1.35 -2.65
CA LEU A 150 -14.22 2.33 -2.75
C LEU A 150 -13.81 3.69 -2.16
N LYS A 151 -13.10 3.68 -1.01
CA LYS A 151 -12.59 4.90 -0.38
C LYS A 151 -11.48 5.56 -1.20
N LEU A 152 -10.52 4.79 -1.70
CA LEU A 152 -9.41 5.30 -2.51
C LEU A 152 -9.89 5.86 -3.86
N GLN A 153 -10.90 5.23 -4.47
CA GLN A 153 -11.54 5.67 -5.71
C GLN A 153 -12.47 6.88 -5.52
N GLY A 154 -12.82 7.22 -4.28
CA GLY A 154 -13.72 8.34 -3.96
C GLY A 154 -15.22 8.02 -4.17
N ILE A 155 -15.57 6.76 -4.38
CA ILE A 155 -16.98 6.31 -4.46
C ILE A 155 -17.60 6.31 -3.05
N MET A 156 -16.80 5.99 -2.04
CA MET A 156 -17.14 6.10 -0.62
C MET A 156 -16.37 7.26 0.02
N SER A 157 -17.00 7.95 0.98
CA SER A 157 -16.32 8.99 1.76
C SER A 157 -15.09 8.42 2.48
N GLY A 158 -13.99 9.19 2.47
CA GLY A 158 -12.78 8.88 3.23
C GLY A 158 -12.91 9.17 4.73
N ALA A 159 -14.02 9.76 5.18
CA ALA A 159 -14.24 10.04 6.60
C ALA A 159 -14.41 8.73 7.41
N PRO A 160 -13.77 8.61 8.59
CA PRO A 160 -14.03 7.55 9.55
C PRO A 160 -15.53 7.44 9.88
N LEU A 161 -16.12 6.25 9.71
CA LEU A 161 -17.48 5.94 10.14
C LEU A 161 -17.42 5.02 11.36
N VAL A 162 -17.66 5.59 12.54
CA VAL A 162 -17.59 4.91 13.83
C VAL A 162 -18.95 4.90 14.51
N PHE A 163 -19.31 3.81 15.19
CA PHE A 163 -20.57 3.71 15.94
C PHE A 163 -20.36 3.09 17.32
N LYS A 164 -21.29 3.39 18.24
CA LYS A 164 -21.23 2.92 19.63
C LYS A 164 -21.34 1.38 19.69
N GLY A 165 -20.39 0.73 20.36
CA GLY A 165 -20.36 -0.73 20.51
C GLY A 165 -19.67 -1.50 19.38
N GLN A 166 -19.05 -0.81 18.42
CA GLN A 166 -18.40 -1.43 17.27
C GLN A 166 -17.35 -2.48 17.64
N HIS A 167 -16.46 -2.20 18.61
CA HIS A 167 -15.44 -3.18 19.02
C HIS A 167 -16.05 -4.45 19.60
N TRP A 168 -17.14 -4.34 20.38
CA TRP A 168 -17.85 -5.49 20.92
C TRP A 168 -18.53 -6.30 19.83
N LEU A 169 -19.12 -5.64 18.83
CA LEU A 169 -19.68 -6.32 17.66
C LEU A 169 -18.59 -7.06 16.88
N ASN A 170 -17.47 -6.39 16.59
CA ASN A 170 -16.34 -6.99 15.86
C ASN A 170 -15.77 -8.21 16.61
N LEU A 171 -15.60 -8.10 17.93
CA LEU A 171 -15.18 -9.20 18.79
C LEU A 171 -16.20 -10.35 18.76
N GLY A 172 -17.49 -10.04 18.87
CA GLY A 172 -18.56 -11.04 18.80
C GLY A 172 -18.58 -11.79 17.46
N LEU A 173 -18.41 -11.09 16.34
CA LEU A 173 -18.32 -11.71 15.01
C LEU A 173 -17.08 -12.62 14.89
N GLY A 174 -15.94 -12.19 15.40
CA GLY A 174 -14.71 -13.00 15.42
C GLY A 174 -14.84 -14.27 16.26
N ILE A 175 -15.42 -14.16 17.46
CA ILE A 175 -15.70 -15.32 18.33
C ILE A 175 -16.71 -16.26 17.66
N ALA A 176 -17.80 -15.72 17.09
CA ALA A 176 -18.79 -16.52 16.39
C ALA A 176 -18.15 -17.30 15.22
N ALA A 177 -17.31 -16.65 14.42
CA ALA A 177 -16.57 -17.32 13.35
C ALA A 177 -15.68 -18.47 13.90
N ALA A 178 -14.93 -18.24 14.98
CA ALA A 178 -14.12 -19.29 15.61
C ALA A 178 -14.96 -20.47 16.13
N VAL A 179 -16.13 -20.20 16.73
CA VAL A 179 -17.07 -21.23 17.18
C VAL A 179 -17.62 -22.04 16.01
N PHE A 180 -17.98 -21.41 14.89
CA PHE A 180 -18.45 -22.13 13.70
C PHE A 180 -17.34 -22.93 13.01
N ILE A 181 -16.08 -22.48 13.07
CA ILE A 181 -14.94 -23.30 12.65
C ILE A 181 -14.81 -24.53 13.55
N ALA A 182 -14.85 -24.35 14.88
CA ALA A 182 -14.80 -25.48 15.81
C ALA A 182 -15.97 -26.45 15.61
N PHE A 183 -17.17 -25.95 15.32
CA PHE A 183 -18.33 -26.78 14.99
C PHE A 183 -18.17 -27.53 13.67
N LEU A 184 -17.61 -26.89 12.62
CA LEU A 184 -17.27 -27.56 11.37
C LEU A 184 -16.31 -28.73 11.61
N VAL A 185 -15.25 -28.50 12.39
CA VAL A 185 -14.25 -29.53 12.75
C VAL A 185 -14.90 -30.65 13.56
N ALA A 186 -15.69 -30.33 14.59
CA ALA A 186 -16.37 -31.31 15.42
C ALA A 186 -17.38 -32.17 14.64
N SER A 187 -17.97 -31.62 13.58
CA SER A 187 -18.85 -32.35 12.67
C SER A 187 -18.11 -33.20 11.63
N GLY A 188 -16.78 -33.24 11.63
CA GLY A 188 -16.00 -33.93 10.59
C GLY A 188 -16.15 -33.31 9.19
N GLY A 189 -16.60 -32.06 9.09
CA GLY A 189 -16.88 -31.37 7.82
C GLY A 189 -18.28 -31.58 7.26
N ASP A 190 -19.17 -32.29 7.97
CA ASP A 190 -20.56 -32.48 7.53
C ASP A 190 -21.40 -31.20 7.68
N ALA A 191 -21.11 -30.37 8.67
CA ALA A 191 -21.76 -29.08 8.88
C ALA A 191 -21.29 -28.02 7.86
N LYS A 192 -21.48 -28.27 6.56
CA LYS A 192 -21.06 -27.37 5.46
C LYS A 192 -21.72 -25.99 5.53
N MET A 193 -22.87 -25.86 6.20
CA MET A 193 -23.47 -24.56 6.50
C MET A 193 -22.64 -23.74 7.47
N ALA A 194 -21.93 -24.37 8.41
CA ALA A 194 -21.03 -23.67 9.33
C ALA A 194 -19.90 -22.96 8.57
N PHE A 195 -19.36 -23.60 7.52
CA PHE A 195 -18.38 -22.98 6.62
C PHE A 195 -18.92 -21.68 5.98
N TRP A 196 -20.13 -21.71 5.43
CA TRP A 196 -20.72 -20.52 4.81
C TRP A 196 -21.07 -19.43 5.83
N ILE A 197 -21.48 -19.83 7.04
CA ILE A 197 -21.68 -18.88 8.14
C ILE A 197 -20.35 -18.19 8.50
N VAL A 198 -19.24 -18.93 8.60
CA VAL A 198 -17.90 -18.35 8.80
C VAL A 198 -17.59 -17.33 7.70
N ALA A 199 -17.81 -17.70 6.43
CA ALA A 199 -17.57 -16.78 5.31
C ALA A 199 -18.41 -15.50 5.43
N VAL A 200 -19.71 -15.60 5.72
CA VAL A 200 -20.60 -14.42 5.87
C VAL A 200 -20.20 -13.55 7.07
N LEU A 201 -19.90 -14.15 8.21
CA LEU A 201 -19.44 -13.41 9.40
C LEU A 201 -18.12 -12.69 9.12
N ALA A 202 -17.19 -13.35 8.43
CA ALA A 202 -15.90 -12.79 8.05
C ALA A 202 -16.03 -11.67 6.99
N LEU A 203 -16.97 -11.79 6.04
CA LEU A 203 -17.32 -10.71 5.12
C LEU A 203 -17.85 -9.48 5.86
N ALA A 204 -18.78 -9.68 6.81
CA ALA A 204 -19.29 -8.59 7.64
C ALA A 204 -18.18 -7.96 8.48
N LEU A 205 -17.31 -8.78 9.08
CA LEU A 205 -16.19 -8.33 9.88
C LEU A 205 -15.19 -7.51 9.06
N GLY A 206 -14.86 -7.94 7.84
CA GLY A 206 -13.95 -7.18 6.97
C GLY A 206 -14.50 -5.80 6.60
N VAL A 207 -15.82 -5.67 6.35
CA VAL A 207 -16.45 -4.35 6.21
C VAL A 207 -16.30 -3.52 7.49
N LEU A 208 -16.67 -4.08 8.64
CA LEU A 208 -16.71 -3.36 9.92
C LEU A 208 -15.33 -3.00 10.48
N LEU A 209 -14.26 -3.68 10.05
CA LEU A 209 -12.88 -3.34 10.39
C LEU A 209 -12.34 -2.18 9.55
N ILE A 210 -12.73 -2.06 8.28
CA ILE A 210 -12.14 -1.05 7.36
C ILE A 210 -12.96 0.24 7.25
N VAL A 211 -14.29 0.15 7.41
CA VAL A 211 -15.19 1.32 7.45
C VAL A 211 -14.79 2.42 8.46
N PRO A 212 -14.32 2.13 9.70
CA PRO A 212 -13.90 3.17 10.63
C PRO A 212 -12.56 3.81 10.29
N ILE A 213 -11.77 3.23 9.39
CA ILE A 213 -10.41 3.73 9.12
C ILE A 213 -10.46 4.92 8.14
N GLY A 214 -9.70 5.98 8.43
CA GLY A 214 -9.67 7.20 7.62
C GLY A 214 -8.97 7.04 6.26
N GLY A 215 -9.33 7.91 5.32
CA GLY A 215 -8.90 7.86 3.93
C GLY A 215 -7.38 7.89 3.68
N ALA A 216 -6.57 8.52 4.54
CA ALA A 216 -5.10 8.45 4.37
C ALA A 216 -4.39 7.48 5.29
N ASP A 217 -5.13 6.73 6.10
CA ASP A 217 -4.62 5.50 6.71
C ASP A 217 -4.87 4.29 5.80
N MET A 218 -5.66 4.46 4.74
CA MET A 218 -5.91 3.44 3.71
C MET A 218 -4.64 2.80 3.13
N PRO A 219 -3.52 3.51 2.91
CA PRO A 219 -2.30 2.87 2.42
C PRO A 219 -1.78 1.77 3.35
N VAL A 220 -1.86 1.98 4.68
CA VAL A 220 -1.50 0.98 5.69
C VAL A 220 -2.47 -0.20 5.63
N VAL A 221 -3.76 0.09 5.51
CA VAL A 221 -4.82 -0.94 5.35
C VAL A 221 -4.57 -1.81 4.13
N VAL A 222 -4.22 -1.21 2.99
CA VAL A 222 -3.92 -1.97 1.76
C VAL A 222 -2.72 -2.91 1.96
N SER A 223 -1.68 -2.45 2.66
CA SER A 223 -0.52 -3.27 3.02
C SER A 223 -0.86 -4.39 4.01
N MET A 224 -1.73 -4.12 4.98
CA MET A 224 -2.21 -5.12 5.94
C MET A 224 -3.08 -6.18 5.26
N LEU A 225 -3.98 -5.78 4.36
CA LEU A 225 -4.81 -6.70 3.59
C LEU A 225 -3.98 -7.53 2.61
N ASN A 226 -2.86 -6.98 2.09
CA ASN A 226 -1.85 -7.77 1.37
C ASN A 226 -1.29 -8.89 2.26
N SER A 227 -0.93 -8.58 3.51
CA SER A 227 -0.48 -9.58 4.48
C SER A 227 -1.53 -10.67 4.69
N TYR A 228 -2.80 -10.30 4.89
CA TYR A 228 -3.89 -11.26 5.07
C TYR A 228 -4.07 -12.16 3.85
N SER A 229 -3.95 -11.61 2.64
CA SER A 229 -4.00 -12.40 1.42
C SER A 229 -2.90 -13.47 1.36
N GLY A 230 -1.69 -13.14 1.82
CA GLY A 230 -0.58 -14.08 1.94
C GLY A 230 -0.83 -15.17 2.98
N TRP A 231 -1.34 -14.81 4.17
CA TRP A 231 -1.66 -15.79 5.21
C TRP A 231 -2.83 -16.70 4.83
N ALA A 232 -3.84 -16.19 4.11
CA ALA A 232 -4.90 -17.02 3.55
C ALA A 232 -4.36 -18.03 2.53
N ALA A 233 -3.45 -17.60 1.65
CA ALA A 233 -2.77 -18.49 0.70
C ALA A 233 -1.89 -19.54 1.42
N ALA A 234 -1.19 -19.15 2.50
CA ALA A 234 -0.39 -20.07 3.30
C ALA A 234 -1.24 -21.13 4.01
N ALA A 235 -2.38 -20.73 4.60
CA ALA A 235 -3.34 -21.65 5.23
C ALA A 235 -3.85 -22.69 4.22
N LEU A 236 -4.21 -22.27 3.00
CA LEU A 236 -4.58 -23.19 1.94
C LEU A 236 -3.40 -24.02 1.43
N GLY A 237 -2.18 -23.47 1.46
CA GLY A 237 -0.96 -24.22 1.19
C GLY A 237 -0.76 -25.39 2.14
N PHE A 238 -1.08 -25.22 3.43
CA PHE A 238 -1.12 -26.33 4.39
C PHE A 238 -2.25 -27.32 4.07
N THR A 239 -3.47 -26.81 3.83
CA THR A 239 -4.64 -27.67 3.52
C THR A 239 -4.38 -28.56 2.32
N LEU A 240 -3.75 -28.02 1.28
CA LEU A 240 -3.48 -28.71 0.02
C LEU A 240 -2.11 -29.41 -0.02
N GLU A 241 -1.36 -29.38 1.09
CA GLU A 241 0.01 -29.91 1.19
C GLU A 241 0.92 -29.40 0.04
N ASN A 242 0.74 -28.13 -0.35
CA ASN A 242 1.39 -27.51 -1.51
C ASN A 242 2.48 -26.52 -1.06
N THR A 243 3.73 -26.94 -1.21
CA THR A 243 4.91 -26.15 -0.80
C THR A 243 5.01 -24.80 -1.53
N ALA A 244 4.59 -24.71 -2.80
CA ALA A 244 4.67 -23.45 -3.54
C ALA A 244 3.69 -22.41 -2.98
N LEU A 245 2.45 -22.81 -2.68
CA LEU A 245 1.48 -21.96 -2.01
C LEU A 245 1.93 -21.55 -0.60
N LEU A 246 2.49 -22.50 0.16
CA LEU A 246 2.98 -22.25 1.51
C LEU A 246 4.12 -21.22 1.50
N VAL A 247 5.15 -21.43 0.67
CA VAL A 247 6.31 -20.52 0.57
C VAL A 247 5.86 -19.14 0.09
N THR A 248 5.06 -19.08 -0.97
CA THR A 248 4.61 -17.80 -1.53
C THR A 248 3.71 -17.06 -0.56
N GLY A 249 2.76 -17.74 0.08
CA GLY A 249 1.86 -17.17 1.07
C GLY A 249 2.61 -16.61 2.28
N ALA A 250 3.59 -17.34 2.81
CA ALA A 250 4.40 -16.87 3.93
C ALA A 250 5.26 -15.64 3.56
N LEU A 251 5.83 -15.61 2.35
CA LEU A 251 6.62 -14.47 1.87
C LEU A 251 5.76 -13.22 1.70
N VAL A 252 4.59 -13.34 1.06
CA VAL A 252 3.66 -12.22 0.88
C VAL A 252 3.09 -11.77 2.23
N GLY A 253 2.73 -12.72 3.09
CA GLY A 253 2.19 -12.47 4.44
C GLY A 253 3.16 -11.68 5.31
N SER A 254 4.41 -12.14 5.40
CA SER A 254 5.46 -11.45 6.17
C SER A 254 5.83 -10.09 5.58
N SER A 255 5.98 -9.99 4.25
CA SER A 255 6.29 -8.73 3.57
C SER A 255 5.24 -7.65 3.83
N GLY A 256 3.95 -7.99 3.67
CA GLY A 256 2.85 -7.07 3.96
C GLY A 256 2.81 -6.63 5.43
N ALA A 257 3.11 -7.53 6.37
CA ALA A 257 3.15 -7.20 7.80
C ALA A 257 4.30 -6.23 8.13
N ILE A 258 5.51 -6.51 7.62
CA ILE A 258 6.70 -5.66 7.80
C ILE A 258 6.46 -4.28 7.19
N LEU A 259 5.94 -4.22 5.97
CA LEU A 259 5.64 -2.96 5.29
C LEU A 259 4.61 -2.13 6.08
N SER A 260 3.55 -2.78 6.57
CA SER A 260 2.53 -2.10 7.39
C SER A 260 3.14 -1.50 8.66
N TYR A 261 4.06 -2.23 9.31
CA TYR A 261 4.78 -1.74 10.47
C TYR A 261 5.68 -0.54 10.15
N ILE A 262 6.47 -0.61 9.06
CA ILE A 262 7.34 0.49 8.62
C ILE A 262 6.51 1.74 8.32
N MET A 263 5.38 1.59 7.65
CA MET A 263 4.47 2.72 7.38
C MET A 263 3.90 3.31 8.66
N CYS A 264 3.44 2.49 9.61
CA CYS A 264 2.95 2.97 10.91
C CYS A 264 4.01 3.74 11.68
N LYS A 265 5.25 3.22 11.71
CA LYS A 265 6.40 3.88 12.33
C LYS A 265 6.73 5.20 11.64
N GLY A 266 6.70 5.25 10.30
CA GLY A 266 6.90 6.47 9.53
C GLY A 266 5.83 7.54 9.73
N MET A 267 4.64 7.15 10.23
CA MET A 267 3.56 8.05 10.63
C MET A 267 3.55 8.36 12.13
N ASN A 268 4.50 7.81 12.91
CA ASN A 268 4.49 7.78 14.37
C ASN A 268 3.13 7.35 14.99
N ARG A 269 2.50 6.33 14.39
CA ARG A 269 1.25 5.74 14.89
C ARG A 269 1.46 4.29 15.25
N SER A 270 0.81 3.82 16.32
CA SER A 270 0.90 2.42 16.71
C SER A 270 0.11 1.54 15.72
N PHE A 271 0.69 0.41 15.33
CA PHE A 271 0.05 -0.56 14.43
C PHE A 271 -1.34 -1.00 14.95
N ILE A 272 -1.46 -1.19 16.28
CA ILE A 272 -2.72 -1.58 16.93
C ILE A 272 -3.76 -0.46 16.86
N SER A 273 -3.36 0.81 17.00
CA SER A 273 -4.29 1.95 16.90
C SER A 273 -4.93 2.07 15.51
N VAL A 274 -4.14 1.86 14.46
CA VAL A 274 -4.63 1.86 13.07
C VAL A 274 -5.60 0.70 12.84
N LEU A 275 -5.28 -0.50 13.35
CA LEU A 275 -6.08 -1.71 13.21
C LEU A 275 -7.44 -1.64 13.91
N LEU A 276 -7.49 -1.11 15.12
CA LEU A 276 -8.72 -1.04 15.90
C LEU A 276 -9.62 0.13 15.46
N GLY A 277 -9.21 0.94 14.48
CA GLY A 277 -9.94 2.18 14.14
C GLY A 277 -10.00 3.15 15.32
N GLY A 278 -9.04 3.01 16.25
CA GLY A 278 -8.96 3.76 17.49
C GLY A 278 -7.98 4.90 17.34
N PHE A 279 -8.46 6.11 17.60
CA PHE A 279 -7.64 7.32 17.70
C PHE A 279 -6.51 7.09 18.70
N GLY A 280 -5.30 6.89 18.16
CA GLY A 280 -4.05 7.12 18.88
C GLY A 280 -3.87 8.63 18.96
N GLY A 281 -4.17 9.16 20.14
CA GLY A 281 -4.25 10.59 20.45
C GLY A 281 -5.53 10.80 21.24
N GLU A 282 -5.40 10.92 22.56
CA GLU A 282 -6.41 11.69 23.30
C GLU A 282 -6.64 12.95 22.46
N SER A 283 -7.89 13.18 22.07
CA SER A 283 -8.30 14.47 21.56
C SER A 283 -8.14 15.46 22.70
N VAL A 284 -6.91 15.92 22.92
CA VAL A 284 -6.71 17.30 23.33
C VAL A 284 -7.40 18.07 22.23
N ALA A 285 -8.53 18.67 22.57
CA ALA A 285 -9.24 19.56 21.67
C ALA A 285 -8.16 20.47 21.08
N SER A 286 -7.97 20.40 19.76
CA SER A 286 -7.17 21.40 19.08
C SER A 286 -7.92 22.70 19.32
N SER A 287 -7.41 23.48 20.28
CA SER A 287 -7.67 24.89 20.28
C SER A 287 -7.26 25.33 18.88
N ALA A 288 -8.24 25.79 18.10
CA ALA A 288 -7.96 26.55 16.90
C ALA A 288 -6.98 27.63 17.36
N ALA A 289 -5.70 27.48 16.99
CA ALA A 289 -4.72 28.49 17.29
C ALA A 289 -5.25 29.76 16.65
N ASP A 290 -5.51 30.75 17.49
CA ASP A 290 -5.96 32.06 17.08
C ASP A 290 -5.01 32.54 15.97
N THR A 291 -5.58 32.87 14.81
CA THR A 291 -4.87 33.31 13.60
C THR A 291 -4.44 34.76 13.80
N GLY A 292 -3.67 35.00 14.86
CA GLY A 292 -3.18 36.31 15.27
C GLY A 292 -2.31 36.91 14.19
N GLY A 293 -2.92 37.54 13.18
CA GLY A 293 -2.32 38.42 12.18
C GLY A 293 -1.03 37.94 11.52
N ARG A 294 -0.71 36.65 11.51
CA ARG A 294 0.59 36.16 11.03
C ARG A 294 0.63 36.30 9.51
N ILE A 295 1.49 37.21 9.06
CA ILE A 295 1.64 37.54 7.65
C ILE A 295 2.41 36.41 6.97
N VAL A 296 1.86 35.90 5.88
CA VAL A 296 2.51 34.91 5.02
C VAL A 296 3.27 35.65 3.92
N LYS A 297 4.54 35.31 3.71
CA LYS A 297 5.31 35.83 2.58
C LYS A 297 4.89 35.08 1.31
N GLN A 298 4.31 35.78 0.35
CA GLN A 298 3.87 35.20 -0.92
C GLN A 298 4.81 35.64 -2.04
N GLY A 299 5.22 34.70 -2.89
CA GLY A 299 6.08 34.95 -4.05
C GLY A 299 5.37 34.68 -5.37
N SER A 300 5.94 35.23 -6.45
CA SER A 300 5.54 34.91 -7.83
C SER A 300 6.41 33.79 -8.41
N ALA A 301 6.01 33.27 -9.57
CA ALA A 301 6.79 32.25 -10.29
C ALA A 301 8.12 32.82 -10.79
N GLU A 302 8.12 34.10 -11.17
CA GLU A 302 9.28 34.85 -11.64
C GLU A 302 10.32 35.02 -10.52
N ASP A 303 9.86 35.37 -9.31
CA ASP A 303 10.75 35.47 -8.13
C ASP A 303 11.37 34.11 -7.80
N ALA A 304 10.56 33.05 -7.85
CA ALA A 304 11.02 31.69 -7.58
C ALA A 304 12.06 31.24 -8.62
N ALA A 305 11.84 31.51 -9.91
CA ALA A 305 12.77 31.19 -10.98
C ALA A 305 14.13 31.89 -10.77
N PHE A 306 14.10 33.19 -10.43
CA PHE A 306 15.31 33.96 -10.15
C PHE A 306 16.10 33.40 -8.96
N ILE A 307 15.44 33.12 -7.83
CA ILE A 307 16.11 32.58 -6.65
C ILE A 307 16.67 31.17 -6.93
N LEU A 308 15.90 30.32 -7.59
CA LEU A 308 16.33 28.94 -7.92
C LEU A 308 17.54 28.93 -8.87
N LYS A 309 17.58 29.81 -9.87
CA LYS A 309 18.70 29.89 -10.83
C LYS A 309 20.02 30.35 -10.19
N ASN A 310 19.94 31.12 -9.11
CA ASN A 310 21.10 31.61 -8.36
C ASN A 310 21.46 30.74 -7.14
N ALA A 311 20.74 29.64 -6.91
CA ALA A 311 21.04 28.71 -5.83
C ALA A 311 22.24 27.81 -6.21
N GLY A 312 23.08 27.46 -5.24
CA GLY A 312 24.10 26.43 -5.39
C GLY A 312 23.52 25.02 -5.19
N LYS A 313 22.60 24.87 -4.23
CA LYS A 313 21.95 23.59 -3.91
C LYS A 313 20.44 23.72 -3.69
N VAL A 314 19.67 22.91 -4.40
CA VAL A 314 18.20 22.85 -4.33
C VAL A 314 17.77 21.43 -3.95
N ILE A 315 17.04 21.32 -2.84
CA ILE A 315 16.41 20.05 -2.42
C ILE A 315 14.91 20.12 -2.69
N ILE A 316 14.42 19.28 -3.59
CA ILE A 316 13.02 19.18 -3.99
C ILE A 316 12.31 18.17 -3.09
N VAL A 317 11.18 18.58 -2.50
CA VAL A 317 10.35 17.74 -1.63
C VAL A 317 8.97 17.55 -2.27
N PRO A 318 8.77 16.45 -3.01
CA PRO A 318 7.48 16.15 -3.63
C PRO A 318 6.49 15.56 -2.63
N GLY A 319 5.21 15.94 -2.78
CA GLY A 319 4.10 15.39 -2.02
C GLY A 319 2.89 15.05 -2.88
N TYR A 320 1.80 14.62 -2.24
CA TYR A 320 0.61 14.15 -2.93
C TYR A 320 -0.03 15.21 -3.85
N GLY A 321 0.11 16.51 -3.54
CA GLY A 321 -0.37 17.58 -4.40
C GLY A 321 0.28 17.60 -5.79
N MET A 322 1.54 17.19 -5.90
CA MET A 322 2.22 17.00 -7.19
C MET A 322 1.54 15.90 -8.03
N ALA A 323 1.21 14.77 -7.39
CA ALA A 323 0.55 13.64 -8.03
C ALA A 323 -0.86 14.02 -8.53
N VAL A 324 -1.63 14.75 -7.72
CA VAL A 324 -2.98 15.21 -8.09
C VAL A 324 -2.93 16.18 -9.29
N ALA A 325 -1.93 17.06 -9.34
CA ALA A 325 -1.77 18.01 -10.43
C ALA A 325 -1.07 17.42 -11.68
N GLN A 326 -0.57 16.18 -11.62
CA GLN A 326 0.25 15.58 -12.67
C GLN A 326 1.49 16.43 -13.02
N ALA A 327 2.15 16.96 -11.99
CA ALA A 327 3.26 17.91 -12.12
C ALA A 327 4.64 17.25 -12.25
N GLN A 328 4.75 15.91 -12.18
CA GLN A 328 6.03 15.20 -12.17
C GLN A 328 6.93 15.48 -13.38
N HIS A 329 6.35 15.64 -14.58
CA HIS A 329 7.11 15.96 -15.79
C HIS A 329 7.60 17.42 -15.80
N ALA A 330 6.76 18.37 -15.34
CA ALA A 330 7.16 19.76 -15.20
C ALA A 330 8.26 19.92 -14.13
N LEU A 331 8.18 19.13 -13.04
CA LEU A 331 9.19 19.10 -11.99
C LEU A 331 10.54 18.58 -12.51
N LYS A 332 10.51 17.53 -13.34
CA LYS A 332 11.69 17.02 -14.03
C LYS A 332 12.32 18.08 -14.92
N GLU A 333 11.51 18.73 -15.76
CA GLU A 333 11.97 19.80 -16.67
C GLU A 333 12.63 20.94 -15.89
N MET A 334 12.05 21.35 -14.75
CA MET A 334 12.65 22.32 -13.84
C MET A 334 13.98 21.82 -13.25
N GLY A 335 14.05 20.56 -12.81
CA GLY A 335 15.28 19.96 -12.31
C GLY A 335 16.40 19.93 -13.36
N ASP A 336 16.07 19.66 -14.63
CA ASP A 336 17.04 19.71 -15.72
C ASP A 336 17.52 21.13 -16.04
N ALA A 337 16.60 22.09 -16.08
CA ALA A 337 16.94 23.49 -16.31
C ALA A 337 17.90 23.99 -15.23
N LEU A 338 17.66 23.62 -13.97
CA LEU A 338 18.56 23.96 -12.86
C LEU A 338 19.93 23.29 -12.98
N LYS A 339 19.97 22.00 -13.32
CA LYS A 339 21.24 21.28 -13.53
C LYS A 339 22.04 21.87 -14.70
N ALA A 340 21.37 22.35 -15.76
CA ALA A 340 22.02 23.02 -16.88
C ALA A 340 22.70 24.35 -16.47
N GLU A 341 22.19 25.00 -15.44
CA GLU A 341 22.76 26.22 -14.83
C GLU A 341 23.81 25.89 -13.74
N GLY A 342 24.13 24.61 -13.52
CA GLY A 342 25.15 24.16 -12.58
C GLY A 342 24.68 23.99 -11.13
N VAL A 343 23.37 23.99 -10.90
CA VAL A 343 22.76 23.81 -9.56
C VAL A 343 22.76 22.33 -9.15
N ASP A 344 23.17 22.03 -7.91
CA ASP A 344 23.04 20.68 -7.32
C ASP A 344 21.57 20.43 -6.95
N VAL A 345 20.91 19.50 -7.66
CA VAL A 345 19.49 19.17 -7.46
C VAL A 345 19.36 17.77 -6.87
N SER A 346 18.70 17.67 -5.72
CA SER A 346 18.36 16.40 -5.07
C SER A 346 16.87 16.33 -4.76
N TYR A 347 16.29 15.14 -4.76
CA TYR A 347 14.90 14.88 -4.41
C TYR A 347 14.83 14.15 -3.07
N ALA A 348 14.15 14.76 -2.09
CA ALA A 348 13.97 14.20 -0.76
C ALA A 348 12.57 13.60 -0.61
N ILE A 349 12.50 12.27 -0.45
CA ILE A 349 11.25 11.53 -0.36
C ILE A 349 10.98 11.16 1.09
N HIS A 350 9.79 11.53 1.57
CA HIS A 350 9.31 11.04 2.84
C HIS A 350 8.62 9.68 2.65
N PRO A 351 8.85 8.67 3.53
CA PRO A 351 8.30 7.31 3.38
C PRO A 351 6.77 7.20 3.22
N VAL A 352 6.02 8.22 3.66
CA VAL A 352 4.54 8.24 3.64
C VAL A 352 4.00 9.35 2.73
N ALA A 353 4.86 9.94 1.89
CA ALA A 353 4.42 10.91 0.89
C ALA A 353 3.55 10.23 -0.17
N GLY A 354 2.29 10.66 -0.28
CA GLY A 354 1.35 10.17 -1.28
C GLY A 354 0.22 9.31 -0.69
N ARG A 355 -0.24 8.33 -1.48
CA ARG A 355 -1.33 7.39 -1.12
C ARG A 355 -0.94 5.91 -1.20
N MET A 356 0.33 5.61 -1.39
CA MET A 356 0.87 4.25 -1.30
C MET A 356 2.36 4.34 -0.94
N PRO A 357 2.95 3.29 -0.36
CA PRO A 357 4.41 3.20 -0.21
C PRO A 357 5.10 3.40 -1.57
N GLY A 358 6.13 4.23 -1.59
CA GLY A 358 6.90 4.52 -2.80
C GLY A 358 6.13 5.29 -3.89
N HIS A 359 4.98 5.90 -3.57
CA HIS A 359 4.17 6.62 -4.57
C HIS A 359 5.01 7.67 -5.30
N MET A 360 5.78 8.48 -4.57
CA MET A 360 6.62 9.52 -5.19
C MET A 360 7.75 8.92 -6.03
N ASN A 361 8.41 7.86 -5.56
CA ASN A 361 9.48 7.19 -6.30
C ASN A 361 8.97 6.70 -7.67
N VAL A 362 7.77 6.12 -7.71
CA VAL A 362 7.15 5.64 -8.95
C VAL A 362 6.85 6.79 -9.93
N LEU A 363 6.31 7.92 -9.45
CA LEU A 363 6.00 9.06 -10.31
C LEU A 363 7.27 9.78 -10.82
N LEU A 364 8.30 9.87 -9.99
CA LEU A 364 9.60 10.42 -10.42
C LEU A 364 10.29 9.51 -11.43
N ALA A 365 10.20 8.19 -11.24
CA ALA A 365 10.69 7.21 -12.21
C ALA A 365 9.92 7.27 -13.54
N GLU A 366 8.60 7.47 -13.50
CA GLU A 366 7.78 7.73 -14.69
C GLU A 366 8.23 9.00 -15.43
N ALA A 367 8.57 10.04 -14.68
CA ALA A 367 9.15 11.27 -15.22
C ALA A 367 10.63 11.13 -15.64
N GLN A 368 11.25 9.95 -15.46
CA GLN A 368 12.66 9.69 -15.79
C GLN A 368 13.65 10.54 -14.98
N VAL A 369 13.34 10.79 -13.71
CA VAL A 369 14.31 11.34 -12.76
C VAL A 369 15.35 10.25 -12.41
N PRO A 370 16.66 10.56 -12.49
CA PRO A 370 17.71 9.62 -12.11
C PRO A 370 17.60 9.20 -10.63
N TYR A 371 17.75 7.91 -10.34
CA TYR A 371 17.57 7.36 -8.98
C TYR A 371 18.65 7.81 -8.00
N ASP A 372 19.85 8.11 -8.49
CA ASP A 372 20.97 8.66 -7.71
C ASP A 372 20.71 10.07 -7.19
N GLU A 373 19.72 10.78 -7.77
CA GLU A 373 19.26 12.07 -7.29
C GLU A 373 18.12 11.94 -6.26
N VAL A 374 17.61 10.73 -5.99
CA VAL A 374 16.45 10.49 -5.13
C VAL A 374 16.88 9.86 -3.81
N PHE A 375 16.64 10.57 -2.71
CA PHE A 375 17.08 10.19 -1.38
C PHE A 375 15.89 9.98 -0.43
N GLU A 376 16.03 9.03 0.47
CA GLU A 376 15.09 8.80 1.56
C GLU A 376 15.35 9.77 2.72
N LEU A 377 14.37 9.91 3.62
CA LEU A 377 14.39 10.88 4.72
C LEU A 377 15.67 10.83 5.58
N GLU A 378 16.13 9.63 5.94
CA GLU A 378 17.27 9.44 6.84
C GLU A 378 18.60 9.86 6.18
N ASP A 379 18.70 9.71 4.86
CA ASP A 379 19.93 9.98 4.10
C ASP A 379 20.10 11.47 3.79
N ILE A 380 19.00 12.21 3.62
CA ILE A 380 19.02 13.60 3.13
C ILE A 380 18.80 14.66 4.21
N ASN A 381 18.24 14.31 5.37
CA ASN A 381 17.81 15.30 6.36
C ASN A 381 18.95 16.20 6.88
N SER A 382 20.16 15.65 7.00
CA SER A 382 21.37 16.39 7.40
C SER A 382 21.83 17.41 6.34
N SER A 383 21.43 17.24 5.08
CA SER A 383 21.81 18.11 3.96
C SER A 383 20.98 19.38 3.88
N PHE A 384 19.81 19.46 4.53
CA PHE A 384 18.96 20.66 4.46
C PHE A 384 19.64 21.92 5.00
N SER A 385 20.53 21.82 6.00
CA SER A 385 21.27 22.98 6.52
C SER A 385 22.32 23.53 5.54
N GLN A 386 22.64 22.78 4.48
CA GLN A 386 23.56 23.18 3.42
C GLN A 386 22.83 23.53 2.13
N ALA A 387 21.50 23.39 2.09
CA ALA A 387 20.70 23.72 0.91
C ALA A 387 20.33 25.20 0.91
N ASP A 388 20.55 25.87 -0.22
CA ASP A 388 20.13 27.26 -0.39
C ASP A 388 18.61 27.34 -0.51
N VAL A 389 18.00 26.36 -1.21
CA VAL A 389 16.55 26.30 -1.40
C VAL A 389 16.00 24.90 -1.10
N ALA A 390 14.97 24.83 -0.27
CA ALA A 390 14.08 23.68 -0.19
C ALA A 390 12.80 23.95 -0.97
N PHE A 391 12.59 23.23 -2.07
CA PHE A 391 11.44 23.40 -2.96
C PHE A 391 10.37 22.35 -2.64
N VAL A 392 9.34 22.75 -1.89
CA VAL A 392 8.28 21.87 -1.42
C VAL A 392 7.07 21.93 -2.37
N ILE A 393 6.76 20.82 -3.05
CA ILE A 393 5.67 20.76 -4.04
C ILE A 393 4.57 19.81 -3.60
N GLY A 394 3.46 20.37 -3.12
CA GLY A 394 2.26 19.61 -2.78
C GLY A 394 2.41 18.67 -1.57
N ALA A 395 3.43 18.86 -0.75
CA ALA A 395 3.55 18.26 0.59
C ALA A 395 2.90 19.16 1.65
N ASN A 396 2.63 18.63 2.84
CA ASN A 396 2.22 19.44 3.98
C ASN A 396 2.67 18.83 5.32
N ASP A 397 2.04 17.73 5.72
CA ASP A 397 2.28 17.15 7.05
C ASP A 397 3.71 16.61 7.17
N VAL A 398 4.26 16.05 6.08
CA VAL A 398 5.63 15.51 5.97
C VAL A 398 6.74 16.57 6.09
N THR A 399 6.39 17.86 6.09
CA THR A 399 7.30 19.00 6.28
C THR A 399 6.88 19.89 7.45
N ASN A 400 5.95 19.43 8.30
CA ASN A 400 5.37 20.24 9.36
C ASN A 400 6.24 20.24 10.64
N PRO A 401 6.81 21.38 11.06
CA PRO A 401 7.65 21.46 12.26
C PRO A 401 6.91 21.13 13.56
N ALA A 402 5.57 21.22 13.58
CA ALA A 402 4.78 20.84 14.76
C ALA A 402 4.95 19.37 15.15
N ALA A 403 5.46 18.53 14.25
CA ALA A 403 5.82 17.15 14.58
C ALA A 403 7.01 17.06 15.56
N GLU A 404 7.88 18.07 15.62
CA GLU A 404 9.02 18.14 16.55
C GLU A 404 8.81 19.16 17.68
N ASP A 405 8.19 20.29 17.36
CA ASP A 405 8.13 21.46 18.26
C ASP A 405 6.93 21.44 19.22
N ASP A 406 5.83 20.73 18.89
CA ASP A 406 4.55 20.82 19.61
C ASP A 406 4.05 19.45 20.12
N PRO A 407 4.25 19.12 21.41
CA PRO A 407 3.75 17.90 22.02
C PRO A 407 2.22 17.71 21.97
N SER A 408 1.45 18.78 21.77
CA SER A 408 -0.01 18.72 21.65
C SER A 408 -0.49 18.41 20.23
N SER A 409 0.41 18.46 19.25
CA SER A 409 0.09 18.20 17.85
C SER A 409 -0.26 16.73 17.62
N PRO A 410 -1.32 16.42 16.84
CA PRO A 410 -1.66 15.05 16.43
C PRO A 410 -0.56 14.31 15.66
N ILE A 411 0.44 15.03 15.15
CA ILE A 411 1.58 14.49 14.40
C ILE A 411 2.89 14.55 15.19
N TYR A 412 2.85 14.88 16.49
CA TYR A 412 4.04 14.93 17.34
C TYR A 412 4.81 13.60 17.33
N GLY A 413 6.13 13.67 17.18
CA GLY A 413 7.06 12.54 17.07
C GLY A 413 7.13 11.89 15.68
N MET A 414 6.36 12.36 14.69
CA MET A 414 6.52 11.92 13.30
C MET A 414 7.87 12.40 12.75
N PRO A 415 8.74 11.51 12.23
CA PRO A 415 9.95 11.95 11.53
C PRO A 415 9.51 12.78 10.32
N VAL A 416 10.01 14.00 10.18
CA VAL A 416 9.65 14.90 9.07
C VAL A 416 10.90 15.34 8.30
N LEU A 417 10.70 15.82 7.08
CA LEU A 417 11.76 16.48 6.32
C LEU A 417 11.97 17.88 6.89
N GLN A 418 13.17 18.13 7.43
CA GLN A 418 13.50 19.35 8.16
C GLN A 418 13.81 20.53 7.20
N VAL A 419 12.89 20.77 6.26
CA VAL A 419 13.03 21.77 5.18
C VAL A 419 13.28 23.17 5.70
N TRP A 420 12.81 23.48 6.92
CA TRP A 420 13.01 24.78 7.56
C TRP A 420 14.47 25.09 7.91
N LYS A 421 15.37 24.11 7.83
CA LYS A 421 16.81 24.30 8.00
C LYS A 421 17.50 24.86 6.74
N ALA A 422 16.83 24.84 5.59
CA ALA A 422 17.35 25.42 4.35
C ALA A 422 17.34 26.95 4.39
N GLY A 423 18.16 27.57 3.53
CA GLY A 423 18.26 29.03 3.41
C GLY A 423 16.92 29.67 3.09
N THR A 424 16.24 29.18 2.05
CA THR A 424 14.89 29.59 1.64
C THR A 424 14.01 28.36 1.41
N VAL A 425 12.77 28.38 1.90
CA VAL A 425 11.76 27.35 1.62
C VAL A 425 10.75 27.91 0.64
N MET A 426 10.61 27.29 -0.53
CA MET A 426 9.55 27.62 -1.48
C MET A 426 8.44 26.59 -1.36
N PHE A 427 7.23 27.03 -1.03
CA PHE A 427 6.14 26.12 -0.70
C PHE A 427 4.98 26.28 -1.68
N ILE A 428 4.77 25.26 -2.53
CA ILE A 428 3.73 25.27 -3.57
C ILE A 428 2.46 24.57 -3.06
N LYS A 429 1.36 25.33 -3.02
CA LYS A 429 0.03 24.84 -2.64
C LYS A 429 -1.07 25.72 -3.23
N ARG A 430 -2.28 25.18 -3.38
CA ARG A 430 -3.43 25.95 -3.91
C ARG A 430 -3.94 27.02 -2.93
N SER A 431 -3.84 26.75 -1.63
CA SER A 431 -4.30 27.63 -0.55
C SER A 431 -3.57 27.27 0.75
N LEU A 432 -3.74 28.09 1.78
CA LEU A 432 -3.24 27.86 3.15
C LEU A 432 -4.05 26.78 3.91
N GLY A 433 -4.87 26.00 3.22
CA GLY A 433 -5.62 24.92 3.85
C GLY A 433 -4.72 23.87 4.49
N SER A 434 -5.25 23.15 5.47
CA SER A 434 -4.55 22.08 6.19
C SER A 434 -4.14 20.91 5.27
N GLY A 435 -3.29 20.03 5.82
CA GLY A 435 -2.90 18.77 5.20
C GLY A 435 -3.92 17.68 5.49
N TYR A 436 -3.46 16.44 5.46
CA TYR A 436 -4.30 15.30 5.82
C TYR A 436 -4.61 15.29 7.33
N ALA A 437 -3.61 15.59 8.16
CA ALA A 437 -3.76 15.59 9.61
C ALA A 437 -4.74 16.65 10.14
N GLY A 438 -5.22 17.56 9.30
CA GLY A 438 -6.13 18.65 9.70
C GLY A 438 -5.46 19.70 10.58
N VAL A 439 -4.13 19.63 10.74
CA VAL A 439 -3.34 20.58 11.52
C VAL A 439 -2.82 21.69 10.60
N GLU A 440 -2.76 22.91 11.13
CA GLU A 440 -2.07 24.01 10.48
C GLU A 440 -0.55 23.74 10.46
N ASN A 441 0.16 24.28 9.47
CA ASN A 441 1.60 24.12 9.36
C ASN A 441 2.31 25.42 9.75
N PRO A 442 3.01 25.46 10.91
CA PRO A 442 3.76 26.64 11.34
C PRO A 442 4.83 27.08 10.33
N LEU A 443 5.29 26.18 9.45
CA LEU A 443 6.27 26.49 8.40
C LEU A 443 5.81 27.64 7.51
N PHE A 444 4.51 27.75 7.22
CA PHE A 444 3.97 28.78 6.31
C PHE A 444 4.25 30.21 6.77
N PHE A 445 4.50 30.39 8.07
CA PHE A 445 4.69 31.68 8.71
C PHE A 445 6.15 31.96 9.08
N ARG A 446 7.08 31.04 8.77
CA ARG A 446 8.50 31.24 9.07
C ARG A 446 9.11 32.26 8.11
N ASP A 447 10.10 33.01 8.61
CA ASP A 447 10.70 34.10 7.86
C ASP A 447 11.40 33.66 6.57
N ASN A 448 11.97 32.46 6.56
CA ASN A 448 12.63 31.88 5.39
C ASN A 448 11.67 31.18 4.44
N THR A 449 10.35 31.22 4.66
CA THR A 449 9.37 30.53 3.82
C THR A 449 8.64 31.48 2.88
N LEU A 450 8.68 31.16 1.60
CA LEU A 450 7.99 31.84 0.51
C LEU A 450 6.87 30.94 -0.03
N MET A 451 5.63 31.38 0.13
CA MET A 451 4.46 30.66 -0.37
C MET A 451 4.21 30.98 -1.84
N LEU A 452 4.16 29.94 -2.66
CA LEU A 452 3.87 29.99 -4.09
C LEU A 452 2.46 29.42 -4.31
N LEU A 453 1.46 30.30 -4.22
CA LEU A 453 0.07 29.87 -4.27
C LEU A 453 -0.40 29.60 -5.71
N GLY A 454 -0.85 28.38 -5.97
CA GLY A 454 -1.31 27.98 -7.29
C GLY A 454 -1.51 26.47 -7.46
N ASP A 455 -1.98 26.07 -8.64
CA ASP A 455 -1.90 24.68 -9.06
C ASP A 455 -0.43 24.27 -9.24
N ALA A 456 -0.06 23.09 -8.73
CA ALA A 456 1.35 22.69 -8.67
C ALA A 456 1.98 22.58 -10.07
N LYS A 457 1.25 22.05 -11.05
CA LYS A 457 1.76 21.92 -12.42
C LYS A 457 1.95 23.29 -13.06
N LYS A 458 0.91 24.14 -13.01
CA LYS A 458 0.98 25.48 -13.60
C LYS A 458 2.08 26.34 -12.98
N MET A 459 2.23 26.29 -11.66
CA MET A 459 3.28 27.04 -10.95
C MET A 459 4.66 26.58 -11.41
N THR A 460 4.92 25.27 -11.44
CA THR A 460 6.20 24.73 -11.90
C THR A 460 6.48 25.06 -13.37
N GLU A 461 5.49 24.93 -14.26
CA GLU A 461 5.63 25.32 -15.67
C GLU A 461 5.94 26.82 -15.83
N SER A 462 5.32 27.69 -15.04
CA SER A 462 5.62 29.13 -15.06
C SER A 462 7.02 29.43 -14.54
N ILE A 463 7.48 28.71 -13.51
CA ILE A 463 8.84 28.82 -12.99
C ILE A 463 9.84 28.43 -14.08
N VAL A 464 9.65 27.29 -14.75
CA VAL A 464 10.49 26.85 -15.87
C VAL A 464 10.56 27.91 -16.97
N LYS A 465 9.41 28.49 -17.35
CA LYS A 465 9.36 29.58 -18.33
C LYS A 465 10.14 30.83 -17.89
N GLY A 466 10.22 31.10 -16.60
CA GLY A 466 11.00 32.22 -16.05
C GLY A 466 12.50 31.94 -15.94
N MET A 467 12.95 30.68 -16.10
CA MET A 467 14.36 30.31 -16.12
C MET A 467 15.01 30.46 -17.51
N HIS A 468 14.18 30.39 -18.56
CA HIS A 468 14.51 30.64 -19.97
C HIS A 468 14.33 32.12 -20.31
#